data_AF-A0A391PA10-F1
#
_entry.id   AF-A0A391PA10-F1
#
_cell.length_a   1.000
_cell.length_b   1.000
_cell.length_c   1.000
_cell.angle_alpha   90.00
_cell.angle_beta   90.00
_cell.angle_gamma   90.00
#
_symmetry.space_group_name_H-M   'P 1'
#
loop_
_entity.id
_entity.type
_entity.pdbx_description
1 polymer ?
#
loop_
_entity_poly.entity_id
_entity_poly.type
_entity_poly.pdbx_seq_one_letter_code
_entity_poly.pdbx_strand_id
1 'polypeptide(L)'
;MVQAEGKRTDLADDKKDTAFRFNGMSEQLKPAGGDCTKVDINFGAQSATLTYDEASKTYKKDNSGEPQIDGKTGNQLAFTNVFVLETSISVRDDVGHKELDWQGGMDSTGYYISNGGIQKIHWAKEANNEWSRLRFYDENGQEISINRGKTYIAVNYANQATFQ
;
A
#
# COMPACT_ATOMS: atom_id res chain seq x y z
N MET A 1 -11.94 -3.46 30.78
CA MET A 1 -12.73 -4.59 30.24
C MET A 1 -12.01 -5.37 29.12
N VAL A 2 -10.69 -5.21 28.89
CA VAL A 2 -9.94 -6.04 27.91
C VAL A 2 -9.04 -7.07 28.60
N GLN A 3 -8.45 -6.74 29.75
CA GLN A 3 -7.63 -7.67 30.54
C GLN A 3 -8.42 -8.80 31.21
N ALA A 4 -9.73 -8.61 31.44
CA ALA A 4 -10.58 -9.61 32.11
C ALA A 4 -10.86 -10.87 31.26
N GLU A 5 -10.56 -10.83 29.95
CA GLU A 5 -10.77 -11.95 29.01
C GLU A 5 -9.45 -12.68 28.66
N GLY A 6 -8.35 -12.42 29.38
CA GLY A 6 -7.04 -13.05 29.10
C GLY A 6 -6.37 -12.57 27.80
N LYS A 7 -6.87 -11.48 27.20
CA LYS A 7 -6.27 -10.89 25.99
C LYS A 7 -5.02 -10.08 26.37
N ARG A 8 -3.88 -10.42 25.76
CA ARG A 8 -2.61 -9.70 25.93
C ARG A 8 -2.78 -8.26 25.45
N THR A 9 -2.54 -7.29 26.33
CA THR A 9 -2.62 -5.86 26.03
C THR A 9 -1.26 -5.23 25.70
N ASP A 10 -0.17 -5.95 25.98
CA ASP A 10 1.18 -5.47 25.80
C ASP A 10 1.66 -5.67 24.37
N LEU A 11 2.22 -4.60 23.78
CA LEU A 11 2.92 -4.66 22.49
C LEU A 11 4.33 -5.22 22.71
N ALA A 12 4.80 -6.02 21.76
CA ALA A 12 6.21 -6.41 21.71
C ALA A 12 7.09 -5.15 21.62
N ASP A 13 8.30 -5.20 22.18
CA ASP A 13 9.17 -4.03 22.29
C ASP A 13 9.49 -3.40 20.92
N ASP A 14 9.65 -4.23 19.90
CA ASP A 14 9.90 -3.83 18.50
C ASP A 14 8.65 -3.35 17.75
N LYS A 15 7.49 -3.28 18.43
CA LYS A 15 6.20 -2.87 17.87
C LYS A 15 5.62 -1.62 18.54
N LYS A 16 6.39 -0.91 19.36
CA LYS A 16 5.94 0.29 20.10
C LYS A 16 5.90 1.56 19.25
N ASP A 17 6.64 1.60 18.15
CA ASP A 17 6.65 2.70 17.18
C ASP A 17 5.61 2.49 16.06
N THR A 18 5.52 3.42 15.11
CA THR A 18 4.52 3.39 14.04
C THR A 18 4.89 2.40 12.93
N ALA A 19 3.88 1.72 12.36
CA ALA A 19 4.10 0.75 11.30
C ALA A 19 4.86 1.30 10.07
N PHE A 20 4.69 2.59 9.77
CA PHE A 20 5.40 3.34 8.74
C PHE A 20 5.98 4.62 9.34
N ARG A 21 6.99 5.19 8.68
CA ARG A 21 7.41 6.57 8.95
C ARG A 21 6.40 7.51 8.33
N PHE A 22 5.98 8.53 9.08
CA PHE A 22 5.00 9.50 8.62
C PHE A 22 5.63 10.89 8.51
N ASN A 23 5.19 11.65 7.51
CA ASN A 23 5.47 13.08 7.41
C ASN A 23 4.87 13.83 8.61
N GLY A 24 5.26 15.10 8.77
CA GLY A 24 4.76 15.97 9.83
C GLY A 24 3.23 16.06 9.87
N MET A 25 2.68 16.41 11.03
CA MET A 25 1.21 16.51 11.26
C MET A 25 0.47 17.34 10.20
N SER A 26 1.10 18.40 9.72
CA SER A 26 0.57 19.34 8.73
C SER A 26 1.12 19.13 7.31
N GLU A 27 1.92 18.08 7.10
CA GLU A 27 2.60 17.83 5.83
C GLU A 27 1.86 16.76 5.02
N GLN A 28 1.36 17.18 3.86
CA GLN A 28 0.82 16.31 2.82
C GLN A 28 1.68 16.58 1.58
N LEU A 29 2.76 15.82 1.45
CA LEU A 29 3.77 16.00 0.42
C LEU A 29 3.37 15.27 -0.85
N LYS A 30 3.56 15.92 -2.01
CA LYS A 30 3.43 15.28 -3.31
C LYS A 30 4.75 14.52 -3.61
N PRO A 31 4.72 13.21 -3.88
CA PRO A 31 5.89 12.47 -4.33
C PRO A 31 6.51 13.08 -5.60
N ALA A 32 7.83 13.06 -5.71
CA ALA A 32 8.56 13.87 -6.70
C ALA A 32 8.74 13.22 -8.09
N GLY A 33 8.32 11.96 -8.28
CA GLY A 33 8.52 11.20 -9.52
C GLY A 33 7.56 11.56 -10.65
N GLY A 34 6.62 12.47 -10.43
CA GLY A 34 5.71 12.98 -11.45
C GLY A 34 4.27 13.11 -10.96
N ASP A 35 3.41 13.59 -11.85
CA ASP A 35 1.97 13.67 -11.61
C ASP A 35 1.36 12.27 -11.69
N CYS A 36 0.43 11.97 -10.79
CA CYS A 36 -0.37 10.76 -10.85
C CYS A 36 -1.72 11.02 -10.19
N THR A 37 -2.71 11.27 -11.03
CA THR A 37 -4.10 11.52 -10.67
C THR A 37 -4.99 10.30 -10.87
N LYS A 38 -4.50 9.23 -11.52
CA LYS A 38 -5.22 7.97 -11.68
C LYS A 38 -4.26 6.79 -11.66
N VAL A 39 -4.65 5.75 -10.91
CA VAL A 39 -3.98 4.45 -10.87
C VAL A 39 -4.98 3.38 -11.29
N ASP A 40 -4.68 2.65 -12.35
CA ASP A 40 -5.48 1.49 -12.77
C ASP A 40 -4.66 0.22 -12.54
N ILE A 41 -5.20 -0.74 -11.78
CA ILE A 41 -4.54 -1.99 -11.40
C ILE A 41 -5.36 -3.17 -11.89
N ASN A 42 -4.76 -4.03 -12.71
CA ASN A 42 -5.39 -5.22 -13.26
C ASN A 42 -5.05 -6.47 -12.43
N PHE A 43 -6.04 -7.09 -11.80
CA PHE A 43 -5.88 -8.36 -11.08
C PHE A 43 -6.39 -9.56 -11.89
N GLY A 44 -6.57 -9.39 -13.21
CA GLY A 44 -7.09 -10.40 -14.12
C GLY A 44 -8.62 -10.43 -14.11
N ALA A 45 -9.24 -11.16 -13.18
CA ALA A 45 -10.70 -11.26 -13.11
C ALA A 45 -11.38 -9.99 -12.61
N GLN A 46 -10.63 -9.11 -11.95
CA GLN A 46 -11.11 -7.85 -11.39
C GLN A 46 -10.07 -6.76 -11.59
N SER A 47 -10.48 -5.51 -11.49
CA SER A 47 -9.57 -4.36 -11.48
C SER A 47 -9.88 -3.43 -10.32
N ALA A 48 -8.87 -2.68 -9.90
CA ALA A 48 -9.03 -1.55 -8.99
C ALA A 48 -8.59 -0.28 -9.71
N THR A 49 -9.45 0.74 -9.67
CA THR A 49 -9.10 2.08 -10.15
C THR A 49 -9.11 3.02 -8.96
N LEU A 50 -8.06 3.83 -8.83
CA LEU A 50 -7.93 4.83 -7.79
C LEU A 50 -7.75 6.20 -8.44
N THR A 51 -8.74 7.08 -8.31
CA THR A 51 -8.77 8.40 -8.95
C THR A 51 -8.62 9.49 -7.90
N TYR A 52 -7.66 10.38 -8.09
CA TYR A 52 -7.36 11.48 -7.21
C TYR A 52 -8.47 12.53 -7.21
N ASP A 53 -8.91 12.90 -6.01
CA ASP A 53 -9.87 13.94 -5.74
C ASP A 53 -9.12 15.09 -5.03
N GLU A 54 -8.90 16.19 -5.75
CA GLU A 54 -8.09 17.32 -5.27
C GLU A 54 -8.71 18.00 -4.04
N ALA A 55 -10.04 18.08 -3.98
CA ALA A 55 -10.76 18.73 -2.89
C ALA A 55 -10.53 18.02 -1.54
N SER A 56 -10.57 16.69 -1.54
CA SER A 56 -10.30 15.87 -0.35
C SER A 56 -8.84 15.48 -0.18
N LYS A 57 -8.01 15.65 -1.22
CA LYS A 57 -6.62 15.17 -1.30
C LYS A 57 -6.52 13.66 -1.06
N THR A 58 -7.46 12.90 -1.62
CA THR A 58 -7.51 11.43 -1.51
C THR A 58 -7.78 10.78 -2.85
N TYR A 59 -7.49 9.48 -2.95
CA TYR A 59 -7.81 8.66 -4.10
C TYR A 59 -9.08 7.85 -3.81
N LYS A 60 -10.14 8.11 -4.58
CA LYS A 60 -11.40 7.36 -4.54
C LYS A 60 -11.23 6.04 -5.27
N LYS A 61 -11.69 4.95 -4.66
CA LYS A 61 -11.51 3.60 -5.18
C LYS A 61 -12.77 3.08 -5.87
N ASP A 62 -12.58 2.59 -7.08
CA ASP A 62 -13.53 1.77 -7.81
C ASP A 62 -13.07 0.30 -7.80
N ASN A 63 -14.00 -0.61 -8.04
CA ASN A 63 -13.76 -2.03 -8.24
C ASN A 63 -14.47 -2.48 -9.52
N SER A 64 -13.69 -2.85 -10.53
CA SER A 64 -14.19 -3.25 -11.85
C SER A 64 -15.13 -2.21 -12.50
N GLY A 65 -14.80 -0.93 -12.37
CA GLY A 65 -15.54 0.19 -12.98
C GLY A 65 -16.65 0.79 -12.11
N GLU A 66 -16.97 0.17 -10.97
CA GLU A 66 -18.02 0.66 -10.06
C GLU A 66 -17.43 1.21 -8.75
N PRO A 67 -17.97 2.30 -8.19
CA PRO A 67 -17.53 2.83 -6.89
C PRO A 67 -17.56 1.75 -5.80
N GLN A 68 -16.44 1.55 -5.11
CA GLN A 68 -16.42 0.62 -3.99
C GLN A 68 -16.94 1.33 -2.72
N ILE A 69 -18.14 0.97 -2.30
CA ILE A 69 -18.85 1.60 -1.18
C ILE A 69 -18.64 0.84 0.12
N ASP A 70 -18.34 1.56 1.20
CA ASP A 70 -18.40 1.04 2.57
C ASP A 70 -19.88 0.79 2.94
N GLY A 71 -20.24 -0.48 3.15
CA GLY A 71 -21.62 -0.88 3.42
C GLY A 71 -22.19 -0.35 4.74
N LYS A 72 -21.36 0.12 5.67
CA LYS A 72 -21.80 0.70 6.94
C LYS A 72 -22.04 2.20 6.83
N THR A 73 -21.17 2.92 6.12
CA THR A 73 -21.26 4.39 6.06
C THR A 73 -21.91 4.92 4.79
N GLY A 74 -22.05 4.10 3.74
CA GLY A 74 -22.54 4.52 2.43
C GLY A 74 -21.56 5.41 1.64
N ASN A 75 -20.33 5.57 2.13
CA ASN A 75 -19.32 6.41 1.49
C ASN A 75 -18.46 5.55 0.57
N GLN A 76 -18.03 6.11 -0.55
CA GLN A 76 -16.99 5.50 -1.37
C GLN A 76 -15.68 5.41 -0.58
N LEU A 77 -14.97 4.31 -0.73
CA LEU A 77 -13.64 4.15 -0.15
C LEU A 77 -12.68 5.18 -0.75
N ALA A 78 -11.91 5.85 0.11
CA ALA A 78 -10.94 6.86 -0.27
C ALA A 78 -9.67 6.76 0.58
N PHE A 79 -8.52 6.94 -0.05
CA PHE A 79 -7.20 6.71 0.56
C PHE A 79 -6.26 7.88 0.32
N THR A 80 -5.50 8.28 1.35
CA THR A 80 -4.44 9.30 1.22
C THR A 80 -3.21 8.74 0.53
N ASN A 81 -2.88 7.48 0.81
CA ASN A 81 -1.72 6.80 0.27
C ASN A 81 -2.16 5.57 -0.52
N VAL A 82 -1.51 5.35 -1.65
CA VAL A 82 -1.69 4.19 -2.50
C VAL A 82 -0.31 3.60 -2.76
N PHE A 83 -0.14 2.32 -2.43
CA PHE A 83 1.04 1.54 -2.80
C PHE A 83 0.65 0.49 -3.83
N VAL A 84 1.47 0.37 -4.87
CA VAL A 84 1.43 -0.76 -5.80
C VAL A 84 2.76 -1.47 -5.69
N LEU A 85 2.77 -2.66 -5.12
CA LEU A 85 3.97 -3.47 -4.92
C LEU A 85 4.01 -4.56 -5.99
N GLU A 86 5.07 -4.56 -6.79
CA GLU A 86 5.31 -5.59 -7.78
C GLU A 86 6.07 -6.74 -7.13
N THR A 87 5.60 -7.96 -7.36
CA THR A 87 6.23 -9.18 -6.84
C THR A 87 6.11 -10.36 -7.80
N SER A 88 6.87 -11.41 -7.51
CA SER A 88 6.71 -12.70 -8.17
C SER A 88 5.52 -13.46 -7.58
N ILE A 89 4.67 -13.99 -8.45
CA ILE A 89 3.51 -14.80 -8.07
C ILE A 89 3.47 -16.04 -8.98
N SER A 90 3.56 -17.23 -8.40
CA SER A 90 3.57 -18.50 -9.14
C SER A 90 2.47 -19.43 -8.65
N VAL A 91 2.14 -20.46 -9.43
CA VAL A 91 1.27 -21.54 -8.96
C VAL A 91 2.10 -22.47 -8.09
N ARG A 92 1.62 -22.74 -6.87
CA ARG A 92 2.31 -23.54 -5.86
C ARG A 92 2.00 -25.04 -5.98
N ASP A 93 0.76 -25.37 -6.34
CA ASP A 93 0.26 -26.74 -6.36
C ASP A 93 -0.82 -26.95 -7.43
N ASP A 94 -1.16 -28.21 -7.71
CA ASP A 94 -2.09 -28.63 -8.77
C ASP A 94 -3.53 -28.14 -8.54
N VAL A 95 -3.88 -27.74 -7.32
CA VAL A 95 -5.18 -27.14 -6.99
C VAL A 95 -5.25 -25.68 -7.44
N GLY A 96 -4.10 -25.05 -7.68
CA GLY A 96 -4.01 -23.69 -8.19
C GLY A 96 -3.75 -22.63 -7.11
N HIS A 97 -3.32 -23.02 -5.89
CA HIS A 97 -2.88 -22.03 -4.91
C HIS A 97 -1.71 -21.21 -5.45
N LYS A 98 -1.61 -19.97 -5.01
CA LYS A 98 -0.55 -19.06 -5.43
C LYS A 98 0.52 -18.95 -4.35
N GLU A 99 1.77 -19.07 -4.76
CA GLU A 99 2.93 -18.64 -3.98
C GLU A 99 3.20 -17.19 -4.36
N LEU A 100 3.47 -16.35 -3.36
CA LEU A 100 3.78 -14.93 -3.54
C LEU A 100 5.05 -14.64 -2.77
N ASP A 101 6.02 -14.00 -3.40
CA ASP A 101 7.14 -13.43 -2.65
C ASP A 101 6.60 -12.28 -1.80
N TRP A 102 6.45 -12.56 -0.51
CA TRP A 102 5.92 -11.66 0.50
C TRP A 102 7.04 -10.88 1.21
N GLN A 103 8.30 -11.30 1.02
CA GLN A 103 9.45 -10.73 1.72
C GLN A 103 9.99 -9.54 0.94
N GLY A 104 10.05 -9.62 -0.39
CA GLY A 104 10.65 -8.59 -1.22
C GLY A 104 12.14 -8.37 -0.94
N GLY A 105 12.64 -7.19 -1.32
CA GLY A 105 14.06 -6.87 -1.28
C GLY A 105 14.37 -5.49 -1.87
N MET A 106 15.64 -5.09 -1.81
CA MET A 106 16.09 -3.81 -2.40
C MET A 106 16.06 -3.80 -3.93
N ASP A 107 15.85 -4.95 -4.56
CA ASP A 107 15.60 -5.14 -5.98
C ASP A 107 14.09 -5.21 -6.32
N SER A 108 13.23 -5.35 -5.31
CA SER A 108 11.78 -5.38 -5.50
C SER A 108 11.27 -3.98 -5.84
N THR A 109 10.41 -3.90 -6.85
CA THR A 109 9.85 -2.63 -7.34
C THR A 109 8.49 -2.38 -6.73
N GLY A 110 8.23 -1.12 -6.37
CA GLY A 110 6.89 -0.65 -6.06
C GLY A 110 6.73 0.81 -6.42
N TYR A 111 5.54 1.32 -6.19
CA TYR A 111 5.17 2.71 -6.45
C TYR A 111 4.42 3.25 -5.23
N TYR A 112 4.85 4.43 -4.76
CA TYR A 112 4.14 5.21 -3.77
C TYR A 112 3.43 6.38 -4.44
N ILE A 113 2.11 6.43 -4.29
CA ILE A 113 1.25 7.44 -4.86
C ILE A 113 0.52 8.16 -3.72
N SER A 114 0.58 9.49 -3.73
CA SER A 114 -0.13 10.33 -2.77
C SER A 114 -0.22 11.78 -3.26
N ASN A 115 -1.24 12.51 -2.82
CA ASN A 115 -1.38 13.96 -3.07
C ASN A 115 -1.17 14.37 -4.55
N GLY A 116 -1.68 13.56 -5.49
CA GLY A 116 -1.61 13.80 -6.93
C GLY A 116 -0.24 13.50 -7.58
N GLY A 117 0.67 12.83 -6.88
CA GLY A 117 1.99 12.47 -7.41
C GLY A 117 2.40 11.02 -7.13
N ILE A 118 3.43 10.57 -7.83
CA ILE A 118 3.98 9.21 -7.77
C ILE A 118 5.49 9.26 -7.54
N GLN A 119 6.03 8.26 -6.84
CA GLN A 119 7.46 7.96 -6.86
C GLN A 119 7.66 6.45 -6.92
N LYS A 120 8.68 6.01 -7.65
CA LYS A 120 9.14 4.62 -7.62
C LYS A 120 9.85 4.36 -6.29
N ILE A 121 9.67 3.17 -5.74
CA ILE A 121 10.23 2.74 -4.46
C ILE A 121 10.74 1.31 -4.53
N HIS A 122 11.53 0.94 -3.53
CA HIS A 122 11.75 -0.46 -3.15
C HIS A 122 10.91 -0.82 -1.93
N TRP A 123 10.59 -2.09 -1.78
CA TRP A 123 9.84 -2.58 -0.62
C TRP A 123 10.43 -3.89 -0.12
N ALA A 124 10.53 -4.03 1.20
CA ALA A 124 11.08 -5.22 1.81
C ALA A 124 10.56 -5.43 3.24
N LYS A 125 10.53 -6.68 3.65
CA LYS A 125 10.57 -7.12 5.04
C LYS A 125 12.01 -7.47 5.41
N GLU A 126 12.27 -7.56 6.71
CA GLU A 126 13.58 -8.00 7.19
C GLU A 126 13.77 -9.48 6.84
N ALA A 127 14.95 -9.81 6.31
CA ALA A 127 15.23 -11.16 5.85
C ALA A 127 15.13 -12.16 6.99
N ASN A 128 14.46 -13.29 6.71
CA ASN A 128 14.20 -14.37 7.69
C ASN A 128 13.40 -13.92 8.93
N ASN A 129 12.63 -12.83 8.83
CA ASN A 129 11.77 -12.34 9.90
C ASN A 129 10.34 -12.09 9.40
N GLU A 130 9.50 -13.11 9.43
CA GLU A 130 8.07 -13.04 9.05
C GLU A 130 7.30 -12.00 9.87
N TRP A 131 7.73 -11.74 11.11
CA TRP A 131 7.12 -10.79 12.03
C TRP A 131 7.59 -9.34 11.82
N SER A 132 8.55 -9.11 10.92
CA SER A 132 9.03 -7.76 10.63
C SER A 132 7.94 -6.92 9.99
N ARG A 133 8.14 -5.60 10.01
CA ARG A 133 7.28 -4.69 9.26
C ARG A 133 7.69 -4.68 7.79
N LEU A 134 6.71 -4.39 6.95
CA LEU A 134 6.91 -3.99 5.56
C LEU A 134 7.46 -2.56 5.57
N ARG A 135 8.61 -2.35 4.93
CA ARG A 135 9.28 -1.05 4.80
C ARG A 135 9.39 -0.64 3.34
N PHE A 136 9.48 0.66 3.11
CA PHE A 136 9.55 1.27 1.79
C PHE A 136 10.76 2.18 1.71
N TYR A 137 11.49 2.11 0.60
CA TYR A 137 12.73 2.85 0.39
C TYR A 137 12.66 3.59 -0.94
N ASP A 138 13.33 4.74 -1.04
CA ASP A 138 13.54 5.39 -2.32
C ASP A 138 14.57 4.63 -3.17
N GLU A 139 14.81 5.07 -4.40
CA GLU A 139 15.79 4.45 -5.31
C GLU A 139 17.25 4.58 -4.83
N ASN A 140 17.51 5.40 -3.81
CA ASN A 140 18.83 5.52 -3.16
C ASN A 140 18.96 4.60 -1.94
N GLY A 141 17.93 3.83 -1.59
CA GLY A 141 17.91 2.94 -0.43
C GLY A 141 17.58 3.62 0.90
N GLN A 142 17.09 4.87 0.88
CA GLN A 142 16.66 5.56 2.08
C GLN A 142 15.19 5.28 2.40
N GLU A 143 14.88 4.91 3.65
CA GLU A 143 13.49 4.63 4.07
C GLU A 143 12.64 5.91 3.94
N ILE A 144 11.55 5.83 3.18
CA ILE A 144 10.68 6.98 2.91
C ILE A 144 9.72 7.23 4.07
N SER A 145 9.27 8.49 4.18
CA SER A 145 8.12 8.86 5.01
C SER A 145 6.89 9.03 4.13
N ILE A 146 5.73 8.61 4.65
CA ILE A 146 4.46 8.64 3.93
C ILE A 146 3.53 9.70 4.53
N ASN A 147 2.60 10.20 3.73
CA ASN A 147 1.58 11.11 4.23
C ASN A 147 0.68 10.44 5.27
N ARG A 148 0.21 11.22 6.23
CA ARG A 148 -0.70 10.73 7.27
C ARG A 148 -2.09 10.56 6.68
N GLY A 149 -2.66 9.37 6.82
CA GLY A 149 -4.02 9.08 6.37
C GLY A 149 -4.24 7.59 6.09
N LYS A 150 -5.37 7.26 5.45
CA LYS A 150 -5.68 5.88 5.08
C LYS A 150 -4.75 5.42 3.96
N THR A 151 -4.25 4.19 4.07
CA THR A 151 -3.33 3.60 3.09
C THR A 151 -3.97 2.38 2.45
N TYR A 152 -3.95 2.33 1.12
CA TYR A 152 -4.25 1.15 0.33
C TYR A 152 -2.93 0.55 -0.18
N ILE A 153 -2.77 -0.77 -0.06
CA ILE A 153 -1.59 -1.49 -0.56
C ILE A 153 -2.10 -2.59 -1.47
N ALA A 154 -1.79 -2.47 -2.76
CA ALA A 154 -1.96 -3.53 -3.74
C ALA A 154 -0.64 -4.29 -3.90
N VAL A 155 -0.72 -5.61 -4.00
CA VAL A 155 0.41 -6.48 -4.33
C VAL A 155 0.02 -7.26 -5.58
N ASN A 156 0.85 -7.22 -6.61
CA ASN A 156 0.51 -7.82 -7.90
C ASN A 156 1.76 -8.20 -8.71
N TYR A 157 1.56 -8.90 -9.83
CA TYR A 157 2.59 -9.09 -10.84
C TYR A 157 3.14 -7.75 -11.33
N ALA A 158 4.41 -7.75 -11.76
CA ALA A 158 5.00 -6.60 -12.43
C ALA A 158 4.21 -6.18 -13.67
N ASN A 159 4.18 -4.87 -13.94
CA ASN A 159 3.54 -4.28 -15.12
C ASN A 159 2.03 -4.52 -15.24
N GLN A 160 1.33 -4.74 -14.11
CA GLN A 160 -0.14 -4.85 -14.07
C GLN A 160 -0.83 -3.55 -13.63
N ALA A 161 -0.09 -2.45 -13.55
CA ALA A 161 -0.64 -1.14 -13.22
C ALA A 161 -0.26 -0.09 -14.27
N THR A 162 -1.15 0.87 -14.49
CA THR A 162 -0.87 2.09 -15.24
C THR A 162 -1.09 3.31 -14.35
N PHE A 163 -0.31 4.35 -14.60
CA PHE A 163 -0.27 5.57 -13.81
C PHE A 163 -0.44 6.77 -14.75
N GLN A 164 -1.42 7.63 -14.47
CA GLN A 164 -1.78 8.81 -15.28
C GLN A 164 -1.94 10.02 -14.38
#